data_AF-A0A1E5SPW4-F1
#
_entry.id   AF-A0A1E5SPW4-F1
#
_cell.length_a   1.000
_cell.length_b   1.000
_cell.length_c   1.000
_cell.angle_alpha   90.00
_cell.angle_beta   90.00
_cell.angle_gamma   90.00
#
_symmetry.space_group_name_H-M   'P 1'
#
loop_
_entity.id
_entity.type
_entity.pdbx_description
1 polymer ?
#
loop_
_entity_poly.entity_id
_entity_poly.type
_entity_poly.pdbx_seq_one_letter_code
_entity_poly.pdbx_strand_id
1 'polypeptide(L)' 'MEKDGYDKELKAIAARIRQLRIDAGFSSQDAFADTHGFQRKQIWRIEAGHNLNMTTLLRLAEIHGITIQEFFAGVK' A
#
# COMPACT_ATOMS: atom_id res chain seq x y z
N MET A 1 -0.95 22.39 4.00
CA MET A 1 -0.15 21.33 3.37
C MET A 1 -0.51 21.37 1.90
N GLU A 2 0.46 21.67 1.03
CA GLU A 2 0.28 21.62 -0.41
C GLU A 2 -0.37 20.28 -0.75
N LYS A 3 -1.56 20.33 -1.35
CA LYS A 3 -2.12 19.14 -1.99
C LYS A 3 -1.25 18.96 -3.23
N ASP A 4 -0.21 18.14 -3.10
CA ASP A 4 0.50 17.61 -4.25
C ASP A 4 -0.56 17.21 -5.30
N GLY A 5 -0.35 17.58 -6.56
CA GLY A 5 -1.32 17.43 -7.65
C GLY A 5 -1.73 15.99 -7.97
N TYR A 6 -1.44 15.05 -7.09
CA TYR A 6 -1.50 13.60 -7.25
C TYR A 6 -2.41 12.89 -6.22
N ASP A 7 -3.30 13.61 -5.52
CA ASP A 7 -4.21 13.03 -4.50
C ASP A 7 -5.05 11.87 -5.06
N LYS A 8 -5.43 11.93 -6.35
CA LYS A 8 -6.21 10.85 -7.00
C LYS A 8 -5.37 9.58 -7.18
N GLU A 9 -4.16 9.74 -7.68
CA GLU A 9 -3.19 8.69 -7.94
C GLU A 9 -2.76 8.03 -6.63
N LEU A 10 -2.46 8.85 -5.62
CA LEU A 10 -2.13 8.35 -4.28
C LEU A 10 -3.29 7.56 -3.66
N LYS A 11 -4.54 8.00 -3.83
CA LYS A 11 -5.72 7.25 -3.38
C LYS A 11 -5.92 5.95 -4.16
N ALA A 12 -5.65 5.93 -5.47
CA ALA A 12 -5.73 4.72 -6.28
C ALA A 12 -4.67 3.69 -5.85
N ILE A 13 -3.44 4.14 -5.59
CA ILE A 13 -2.37 3.28 -5.04
C ILE A 13 -2.75 2.77 -3.65
N ALA A 14 -3.26 3.63 -2.78
CA ALA A 14 -3.71 3.24 -1.44
C ALA A 14 -4.83 2.18 -1.48
N ALA A 15 -5.80 2.34 -2.37
CA ALA A 15 -6.87 1.36 -2.59
C ALA A 15 -6.31 0.02 -3.07
N ARG A 16 -5.33 0.05 -3.98
CA ARG A 16 -4.65 -1.16 -4.47
C ARG A 16 -3.93 -1.90 -3.35
N ILE A 17 -3.19 -1.19 -2.50
CA ILE A 17 -2.49 -1.79 -1.34
C ILE A 17 -3.49 -2.40 -0.36
N ARG A 18 -4.61 -1.71 -0.10
CA ARG A 18 -5.69 -2.25 0.73
C ARG A 18 -6.28 -3.53 0.14
N GLN A 19 -6.48 -3.59 -1.18
CA GLN A 19 -6.98 -4.79 -1.85
C GLN A 19 -6.00 -5.95 -1.68
N LEU A 20 -4.70 -5.74 -1.93
CA LEU A 20 -3.67 -6.76 -1.75
C LEU A 20 -3.63 -7.31 -0.32
N ARG A 21 -3.81 -6.44 0.69
CA ARG A 21 -3.92 -6.88 2.09
C ARG A 21 -5.12 -7.78 2.33
N ILE A 22 -6.28 -7.42 1.79
CA ILE A 22 -7.53 -8.21 1.94
C ILE A 22 -7.38 -9.55 1.22
N ASP A 23 -6.82 -9.56 0.02
CA ASP A 23 -6.58 -10.77 -0.78
C ASP A 23 -5.58 -11.71 -0.10
N ALA A 24 -4.62 -11.15 0.64
CA ALA A 24 -3.70 -11.91 1.50
C ALA A 24 -4.33 -12.44 2.80
N GLY A 25 -5.63 -12.21 3.03
CA GLY A 25 -6.38 -12.74 4.17
C GLY A 25 -6.36 -11.87 5.43
N PHE A 26 -5.83 -10.64 5.36
CA PHE A 26 -5.73 -9.75 6.52
C PHE A 26 -6.92 -8.79 6.59
N SER A 27 -7.75 -8.95 7.61
CA SER A 27 -8.89 -8.05 7.88
C SER A 27 -8.46 -6.70 8.45
N SER A 28 -7.36 -6.66 9.21
CA SER A 28 -6.84 -5.43 9.83
C SER A 28 -5.45 -5.04 9.31
N GLN A 29 -5.21 -3.73 9.27
CA GLN A 29 -3.90 -3.14 8.97
C GLN A 29 -2.87 -3.53 10.02
N ASP A 30 -3.29 -3.64 11.28
CA ASP A 30 -2.45 -4.03 12.41
C ASP A 30 -1.95 -5.47 12.25
N ALA A 31 -2.82 -6.42 11.87
CA ALA A 31 -2.42 -7.80 11.67
C ALA A 31 -1.42 -7.94 10.51
N PHE A 32 -1.64 -7.21 9.41
CA PHE A 32 -0.71 -7.17 8.28
C PHE A 32 0.64 -6.54 8.69
N ALA A 33 0.61 -5.44 9.44
CA ALA A 33 1.79 -4.76 9.91
C ALA A 33 2.63 -5.64 10.85
N ASP A 34 1.99 -6.28 11.83
CA ASP A 34 2.65 -7.15 12.80
C ASP A 34 3.23 -8.39 12.10
N THR A 35 2.52 -8.98 11.14
CA THR A 35 2.97 -10.18 10.42
C THR A 35 4.16 -9.91 9.51
N HIS A 36 4.17 -8.77 8.81
CA HIS A 36 5.21 -8.45 7.84
C HIS A 36 6.28 -7.49 8.36
N GLY A 37 6.24 -7.11 9.63
CA GLY A 37 7.24 -6.25 10.27
C GLY A 37 7.19 -4.79 9.80
N PHE A 38 5.99 -4.23 9.65
CA PHE A 38 5.77 -2.79 9.46
C PHE A 38 5.34 -2.13 10.76
N GLN A 39 5.52 -0.81 10.85
CA GLN A 39 4.86 -0.03 11.88
C GLN A 39 3.36 0.07 11.54
N ARG A 40 2.48 -0.21 12.50
CA ARG A 40 1.00 -0.11 12.31
C ARG A 40 0.57 1.21 11.69
N LYS A 41 1.14 2.32 12.18
CA LYS A 41 0.89 3.67 11.66
C LYS A 41 1.34 3.85 10.21
N GLN A 42 2.37 3.13 9.76
CA GLN A 42 2.84 3.19 8.38
C GLN A 42 1.79 2.61 7.42
N ILE A 43 1.24 1.43 7.70
CA ILE A 43 0.21 0.80 6.87
C ILE A 43 -1.07 1.65 6.85
N TRP A 44 -1.50 2.16 8.01
CA TRP A 44 -2.65 3.06 8.09
C TRP A 44 -2.47 4.31 7.21
N ARG A 45 -1.29 4.95 7.26
CA ARG A 45 -0.98 6.12 6.44
C ARG A 45 -0.99 5.79 4.95
N ILE A 46 -0.38 4.67 4.56
CA ILE A 46 -0.31 4.22 3.17
C ILE A 46 -1.73 4.00 2.62
N GLU A 47 -2.58 3.27 3.35
CA GLU A 47 -3.96 3.02 2.92
C GLU A 47 -4.86 4.26 2.99
N ALA A 48 -4.44 5.31 3.68
CA ALA A 48 -5.10 6.62 3.68
C ALA A 48 -4.65 7.53 2.53
N GLY A 49 -3.73 7.08 1.66
CA GLY A 49 -3.24 7.88 0.52
C GLY A 49 -2.05 8.78 0.86
N HIS A 50 -1.36 8.53 1.97
CA HIS A 50 -0.09 9.22 2.22
C HIS A 50 1.01 8.68 1.30
N ASN A 51 1.92 9.57 0.92
CA ASN A 51 3.07 9.21 0.12
C ASN A 51 3.93 8.14 0.84
N LEU A 52 4.53 7.24 0.05
CA LEU A 52 5.40 6.17 0.50
C LEU A 52 6.69 6.16 -0.32
N ASN A 53 7.77 5.67 0.27
CA ASN A 53 9.05 5.59 -0.44
C ASN A 53 9.13 4.34 -1.33
N MET A 54 10.02 4.37 -2.31
CA MET A 54 10.22 3.26 -3.25
C MET A 54 10.56 1.93 -2.56
N THR A 55 11.34 1.95 -1.47
CA THR A 55 11.68 0.74 -0.71
C THR A 55 10.44 0.07 -0.11
N THR A 56 9.49 0.86 0.40
CA THR A 56 8.23 0.34 0.94
C THR A 56 7.39 -0.28 -0.16
N LEU A 57 7.36 0.34 -1.34
CA LEU A 57 6.65 -0.19 -2.50
C LEU A 57 7.21 -1.54 -2.94
N LEU A 58 8.53 -1.63 -3.11
CA LEU A 58 9.22 -2.86 -3.50
C LEU A 58 8.98 -3.97 -2.47
N ARG A 59 9.05 -3.65 -1.18
CA ARG A 59 8.78 -4.60 -0.09
C ARG A 59 7.34 -5.11 -0.12
N LEU A 60 6.35 -4.24 -0.39
CA LEU A 60 4.96 -4.66 -0.54
C LEU A 60 4.80 -5.61 -1.74
N ALA A 61 5.40 -5.29 -2.89
CA ALA A 61 5.36 -6.17 -4.05
C ALA A 61 6.00 -7.55 -3.77
N GLU A 62 7.15 -7.57 -3.08
CA GLU A 62 7.83 -8.80 -2.66
C GLU A 62 6.97 -9.64 -1.71
N ILE A 63 6.35 -9.03 -0.70
CA ILE A 63 5.45 -9.71 0.25
C ILE A 63 4.28 -10.39 -0.47
N HIS A 64 3.74 -9.73 -1.49
CA HIS A 64 2.63 -10.25 -2.28
C HIS A 64 3.09 -11.18 -3.42
N GLY A 65 4.39 -11.34 -3.64
CA GLY A 65 4.94 -12.18 -4.71
C GLY A 65 4.58 -11.69 -6.12
N ILE A 66 4.37 -10.38 -6.29
CA ILE A 66 3.95 -9.77 -7.55
C ILE A 66 5.03 -8.84 -8.11
N THR A 67 5.03 -8.66 -9.43
CA THR A 67 5.86 -7.67 -10.12
C THR A 67 5.34 -6.24 -9.88
N ILE A 68 6.18 -5.25 -10.16
CA ILE A 68 5.79 -3.84 -10.09
C ILE A 68 4.70 -3.51 -11.12
N GLN A 69 4.74 -4.14 -12.29
CA GLN A 69 3.68 -4.00 -13.28
C GLN A 69 2.33 -4.48 -12.74
N GLU A 70 2.31 -5.65 -12.09
CA GLU A 70 1.10 -6.18 -11.46
C GLU A 70 0.66 -5.36 -10.25
N PHE A 71 1.60 -4.80 -9.49
CA PHE A 71 1.30 -3.90 -8.38
C PHE A 71 0.47 -2.71 -8.87
N PHE A 72 0.87 -2.06 -9.96
CA PHE A 72 0.16 -0.92 -10.54
C PHE A 72 -0.97 -1.29 -11.51
N ALA A 73 -1.27 -2.57 -11.71
CA ALA A 73 -2.36 -2.99 -12.58
C ALA A 73 -3.70 -2.42 -12.09
N GLY A 74 -4.35 -1.63 -12.95
CA GLY A 74 -5.64 -0.99 -12.64
C GLY A 74 -5.56 0.34 -11.88
N VAL A 75 -4.35 0.83 -11.57
CA VAL A 75 -4.14 2.21 -11.11
C VAL A 75 -4.24 3.13 -12.33
N LYS A 76 -5.10 4.16 -12.26
CA LYS A 76 -5.29 5.17 -13.31
C LYS A 76 -4.67 6.51 -12.91
#